data_AF-A0ABC8J8A1-F1
#
_entry.id   AF-A0ABC8J8A1-F1
#
_cell.length_a   1.000
_cell.length_b   1.000
_cell.length_c   1.000
_cell.angle_alpha   90.00
_cell.angle_beta   90.00
_cell.angle_gamma   90.00
#
_symmetry.space_group_name_H-M   'P 1'
#
loop_
_entity.id
_entity.type
_entity.pdbx_description
1 polymer ?
#
loop_
_entity_poly.entity_id
_entity_poly.type
_entity_poly.pdbx_seq_one_letter_code
_entity_poly.pdbx_strand_id
1 'polypeptide(L)'
;MLNLATLGKVTTTIMLLKAMANVLVGVSDNNVVYSPCSDTQISKGDGFTIGVAISSKEAFFFNQVQLSPCDSRLGLAAKMAQLALFRPKVDEISLLSIDTSKFNPSEAGGHMIGFAGSKFAARSYPVKVADGNHTITSFTLVMIKP
;
A
#
# COMPACT_ATOMS: atom_id res chain seq x y z
N MET A 1 13.16 47.87 30.34
CA MET A 1 13.75 48.00 28.98
C MET A 1 14.68 46.82 28.77
N LEU A 2 14.36 45.88 27.87
CA LEU A 2 15.32 44.84 27.49
C LEU A 2 16.41 45.48 26.60
N ASN A 3 17.67 45.20 26.90
CA ASN A 3 18.81 45.65 26.10
C ASN A 3 18.83 44.91 24.75
N LEU A 4 19.27 45.58 23.68
CA LEU A 4 19.43 45.01 22.34
C LEU A 4 20.20 43.66 22.33
N ALA A 5 21.18 43.49 23.23
CA ALA A 5 21.91 42.24 23.42
C ALA A 5 21.07 41.09 24.02
N THR A 6 20.09 41.41 24.88
CA THR A 6 19.13 40.40 25.39
C THR A 6 18.09 40.05 24.34
N LEU A 7 17.68 41.01 23.50
CA LEU A 7 16.78 40.76 22.36
C LEU A 7 17.45 39.87 21.29
N GLY A 8 18.73 40.10 20.97
CA GLY A 8 19.49 39.26 20.04
C GLY A 8 19.62 37.82 20.52
N LYS A 9 19.95 37.59 21.80
CA LYS A 9 20.02 36.24 22.40
C LYS A 9 18.68 35.52 22.36
N VAL A 10 17.58 36.20 22.73
CA VAL A 10 16.22 35.64 22.67
C VAL A 10 15.87 35.25 21.24
N THR A 11 16.23 36.06 20.24
CA THR A 11 15.96 35.77 18.82
C THR A 11 16.74 34.54 18.34
N THR A 12 18.02 34.42 18.71
CA THR A 12 18.86 33.25 18.39
C THR A 12 18.35 31.98 19.07
N THR A 13 17.95 32.05 20.35
CA THR A 13 17.37 30.90 21.08
C THR A 13 16.03 30.46 20.48
N ILE A 14 15.18 31.40 20.03
CA ILE A 14 13.93 31.07 19.33
C ILE A 14 14.20 30.42 17.97
N MET A 15 15.21 30.87 17.22
CA MET A 15 15.61 30.23 15.96
C MET A 15 16.12 28.80 16.19
N LEU A 16 16.95 28.58 17.22
CA LEU A 16 17.43 27.24 17.60
C LEU A 16 16.28 26.31 18.03
N LEU A 17 15.31 26.79 18.81
CA LEU A 17 14.12 26.03 19.20
C LEU A 17 13.25 25.64 17.99
N LYS A 18 13.06 26.56 17.03
CA LYS A 18 12.36 26.27 15.76
C LYS A 18 13.12 25.26 14.89
N ALA A 19 14.45 25.36 14.83
CA ALA A 19 15.29 24.40 14.11
C ALA A 19 15.21 23.00 14.73
N MET A 20 15.21 22.90 16.07
CA MET A 20 15.05 21.62 16.78
C MET A 20 13.62 21.04 16.67
N ALA A 21 12.59 21.88 16.60
CA ALA A 21 11.21 21.42 16.38
C ALA A 21 11.04 20.75 14.99
N ASN A 22 11.74 21.24 13.97
CA ASN A 22 11.74 20.60 12.64
C ASN A 22 12.48 19.26 12.62
N VAL A 23 13.42 19.03 13.55
CA VAL A 23 14.14 17.75 13.70
C VAL A 23 13.27 16.69 14.40
N LEU A 24 12.27 17.11 15.18
CA LEU A 24 11.30 16.24 15.85
C LEU A 24 10.04 15.98 15.00
N VAL A 25 10.04 16.27 13.70
CA VAL A 25 9.04 15.70 12.79
C VAL A 25 9.56 14.34 12.33
N GLY A 26 9.65 13.42 13.29
CA GLY A 26 9.70 12.00 12.95
C GLY A 26 8.47 11.71 12.11
N VAL A 27 8.67 11.10 10.94
CA VAL A 27 7.61 10.71 10.01
C VAL A 27 6.57 9.88 10.76
N SER A 28 5.51 10.56 11.21
CA SER A 28 4.39 9.96 11.92
C SER A 28 3.43 9.46 10.87
N ASP A 29 3.22 8.14 10.81
CA ASP A 29 2.11 7.57 10.06
C ASP A 29 0.81 8.02 10.71
N ASN A 30 0.10 8.96 10.09
CA ASN A 30 -1.16 9.49 10.61
C ASN A 30 -2.38 8.77 10.00
N ASN A 31 -2.16 7.83 9.10
CA ASN A 31 -3.23 7.09 8.46
C ASN A 31 -3.60 5.86 9.29
N VAL A 32 -4.74 5.89 9.96
CA VAL A 32 -5.21 4.76 10.80
C VAL A 32 -5.92 3.64 10.01
N VAL A 33 -5.98 3.74 8.68
CA VAL A 33 -6.73 2.79 7.83
C VAL A 33 -5.86 1.61 7.45
N TYR A 34 -6.09 0.46 8.07
CA TYR A 34 -5.33 -0.78 7.82
C TYR A 34 -5.97 -1.72 6.80
N SER A 35 -7.24 -1.53 6.45
CA SER A 35 -7.93 -2.36 5.46
C SER A 35 -7.56 -1.93 4.03
N PRO A 36 -7.23 -2.85 3.11
CA PRO A 36 -7.07 -2.51 1.69
C PRO A 36 -8.41 -2.16 1.03
N CYS A 37 -9.54 -2.43 1.69
CA CYS A 37 -10.89 -2.18 1.19
C CYS A 37 -11.54 -0.97 1.83
N SER A 38 -10.76 -0.06 2.39
CA SER A 38 -11.24 1.20 2.95
C SER A 38 -10.54 2.35 2.25
N ASP A 39 -11.31 3.35 1.85
CA ASP A 39 -10.75 4.55 1.24
C ASP A 39 -10.04 5.40 2.31
N THR A 40 -8.90 5.97 1.95
CA THR A 40 -8.12 6.84 2.85
C THR A 40 -7.39 7.90 2.04
N GLN A 41 -7.08 9.02 2.69
CA GLN A 41 -6.19 10.03 2.15
C GLN A 41 -4.81 9.83 2.79
N ILE A 42 -3.78 9.89 1.96
CA ILE A 42 -2.40 9.61 2.35
C ILE A 42 -1.55 10.84 2.07
N SER A 43 -0.70 11.16 3.02
CA SER A 43 0.33 12.19 2.91
C SER A 43 1.72 11.56 2.85
N LYS A 44 2.73 12.36 2.51
CA LYS A 44 4.12 11.89 2.55
C LYS A 44 4.46 11.31 3.93
N GLY A 45 4.99 10.09 3.93
CA GLY A 45 5.38 9.39 5.16
C GLY A 45 4.25 8.62 5.86
N ASP A 46 2.99 8.75 5.42
CA ASP A 46 1.91 7.89 5.89
C ASP A 46 2.08 6.46 5.37
N GLY A 47 1.69 5.49 6.19
CA GLY A 47 1.50 4.11 5.77
C GLY A 47 0.19 3.99 4.98
N PHE A 48 0.14 3.16 3.95
CA PHE A 48 -1.10 2.89 3.23
C PHE A 48 -1.22 1.41 2.94
N THR A 49 -2.39 0.82 3.20
CA THR A 49 -2.58 -0.62 2.95
C THR A 49 -2.98 -0.87 1.51
N ILE A 50 -2.25 -1.77 0.85
CA ILE A 50 -2.62 -2.41 -0.40
C ILE A 50 -2.84 -3.90 -0.17
N GLY A 51 -3.75 -4.47 -0.95
CA GLY A 51 -3.96 -5.91 -1.02
C GLY A 51 -3.40 -6.48 -2.31
N VAL A 52 -2.92 -7.71 -2.24
CA VAL A 52 -2.55 -8.53 -3.39
C VAL A 52 -3.37 -9.80 -3.34
N ALA A 53 -4.21 -10.01 -4.35
CA ALA A 53 -5.02 -11.22 -4.47
C ALA A 53 -4.47 -12.11 -5.60
N ILE A 54 -4.35 -13.41 -5.34
CA ILE A 54 -3.90 -14.41 -6.30
C ILE A 54 -5.01 -15.43 -6.49
N SER A 55 -5.45 -15.61 -7.74
CA SER A 55 -6.49 -16.57 -8.12
C SER A 55 -6.40 -16.90 -9.61
N SER A 56 -7.40 -17.60 -10.16
CA SER A 56 -7.60 -17.70 -11.61
C SER A 56 -7.97 -16.34 -12.19
N LYS A 57 -7.65 -16.10 -13.47
CA LYS A 57 -7.93 -14.82 -14.13
C LYS A 57 -9.41 -14.47 -14.06
N GLU A 58 -10.27 -15.46 -14.30
CA GLU A 58 -11.72 -15.34 -14.36
C GLU A 58 -12.34 -15.03 -12.99
N ALA A 59 -11.66 -15.38 -11.89
CA ALA A 59 -12.14 -15.11 -10.54
C ALA A 59 -12.31 -13.61 -10.25
N PHE A 60 -11.57 -12.76 -10.96
CA PHE A 60 -11.58 -11.30 -10.79
C PHE A 60 -12.60 -10.56 -11.66
N PHE A 61 -13.38 -11.30 -12.45
CA PHE A 61 -14.39 -10.73 -13.35
C PHE A 61 -15.80 -11.15 -12.92
N PHE A 62 -16.75 -10.23 -13.11
CA PHE A 62 -18.17 -10.49 -13.00
C PHE A 62 -18.85 -9.89 -14.24
N ASN A 63 -19.55 -10.73 -15.02
CA ASN A 63 -20.17 -10.33 -16.29
C ASN A 63 -19.19 -9.58 -17.22
N GLN A 64 -17.98 -10.15 -17.41
CA GLN A 64 -16.89 -9.57 -18.24
C GLN A 64 -16.32 -8.23 -17.75
N VAL A 65 -16.82 -7.69 -16.63
CA VAL A 65 -16.27 -6.50 -15.99
C VAL A 65 -15.33 -6.90 -14.88
N GLN A 66 -14.11 -6.36 -14.92
CA GLN A 66 -13.16 -6.56 -13.83
C GLN A 66 -13.61 -5.76 -12.61
N LEU A 67 -13.81 -6.41 -11.47
CA LEU A 67 -14.17 -5.76 -10.21
C LEU A 67 -12.96 -5.67 -9.27
N SER A 68 -13.07 -4.81 -8.25
CA SER A 68 -12.09 -4.79 -7.16
C SER A 68 -12.21 -6.08 -6.34
N PRO A 69 -11.11 -6.69 -5.84
CA PRO A 69 -11.15 -7.79 -4.89
C PRO A 69 -11.95 -7.52 -3.59
N CYS A 70 -12.25 -6.24 -3.29
CA CYS A 70 -13.15 -5.85 -2.22
C CYS A 70 -14.63 -6.05 -2.53
N ASP A 71 -14.99 -6.34 -3.78
CA ASP A 71 -16.36 -6.52 -4.21
C ASP A 71 -16.85 -7.95 -3.91
N SER A 72 -17.82 -8.05 -3.01
CA SER A 72 -18.38 -9.34 -2.55
C SER A 72 -18.95 -10.20 -3.69
N ARG A 73 -19.36 -9.61 -4.81
CA ARG A 73 -19.89 -10.34 -5.97
C ARG A 73 -18.85 -11.25 -6.62
N LEU A 74 -17.56 -10.98 -6.42
CA LEU A 74 -16.50 -11.86 -6.92
C LEU A 74 -16.45 -13.19 -6.16
N GLY A 75 -16.92 -13.25 -4.91
CA GLY A 75 -16.93 -14.47 -4.10
C GLY A 75 -15.54 -15.09 -3.93
N LEU A 76 -14.49 -14.28 -3.83
CA LEU A 76 -13.09 -14.73 -3.88
C LEU A 76 -12.74 -15.78 -2.82
N ALA A 77 -13.34 -15.69 -1.62
CA ALA A 77 -13.16 -16.69 -0.57
C ALA A 77 -13.64 -18.10 -1.00
N ALA A 78 -14.77 -18.17 -1.73
CA ALA A 78 -15.29 -19.43 -2.26
C ALA A 78 -14.47 -19.96 -3.45
N LYS A 79 -13.66 -19.10 -4.08
CA LYS A 79 -12.78 -19.44 -5.20
C LYS A 79 -11.33 -19.72 -4.77
N MET A 80 -11.11 -19.94 -3.46
CA MET A 80 -9.79 -20.22 -2.87
C MET A 80 -8.73 -19.17 -3.25
N ALA A 81 -9.14 -17.91 -3.40
CA ALA A 81 -8.19 -16.84 -3.69
C ALA A 81 -7.29 -16.60 -2.48
N GLN A 82 -5.98 -16.51 -2.72
CA GLN A 82 -5.02 -16.18 -1.68
C GLN A 82 -4.86 -14.66 -1.60
N LEU A 83 -4.89 -14.12 -0.38
CA LEU A 83 -4.73 -12.70 -0.12
C LEU A 83 -3.47 -12.43 0.70
N ALA A 84 -2.68 -11.45 0.27
CA ALA A 84 -1.62 -10.85 1.05
C ALA A 84 -1.89 -9.36 1.25
N LEU A 85 -1.62 -8.84 2.44
CA LEU A 85 -1.74 -7.43 2.76
C LEU A 85 -0.35 -6.84 2.92
N PHE A 86 -0.15 -5.66 2.34
CA PHE A 86 1.11 -4.95 2.40
C PHE A 86 0.85 -3.49 2.73
N ARG A 87 1.66 -2.94 3.64
CA ARG A 87 1.47 -1.59 4.15
C ARG A 87 2.75 -0.76 4.07
N PRO A 88 3.17 -0.35 2.86
CA PRO A 88 4.32 0.52 2.67
C PRO A 88 4.02 1.95 3.12
N LYS A 89 5.09 2.75 3.31
CA LYS A 89 4.97 4.19 3.50
C LYS A 89 5.10 4.94 2.17
N VAL A 90 4.40 6.07 2.06
CA VAL A 90 4.52 6.96 0.90
C VAL A 90 5.94 7.52 0.84
N ASP A 91 6.51 7.52 -0.37
CA ASP A 91 7.89 7.92 -0.69
C ASP A 91 9.00 7.02 -0.08
N GLU A 92 8.66 5.82 0.39
CA GLU A 92 9.64 4.82 0.84
C GLU A 92 9.58 3.56 -0.04
N ILE A 93 10.76 3.03 -0.41
CA ILE A 93 10.84 1.74 -1.11
C ILE A 93 10.60 0.63 -0.09
N SER A 94 9.59 -0.19 -0.36
CA SER A 94 9.26 -1.34 0.50
C SER A 94 9.22 -2.62 -0.34
N LEU A 95 9.63 -3.75 0.23
CA LEU A 95 9.65 -5.06 -0.43
C LEU A 95 8.58 -5.98 0.17
N LEU A 96 7.70 -6.52 -0.67
CA LEU A 96 6.80 -7.61 -0.31
C LEU A 96 7.42 -8.94 -0.77
N SER A 97 7.69 -9.83 0.18
CA SER A 97 8.09 -11.21 -0.11
C SER A 97 6.96 -12.14 0.30
N ILE A 98 6.55 -13.02 -0.62
CA ILE A 98 5.52 -14.03 -0.37
C ILE A 98 6.23 -15.37 -0.25
N ASP A 99 6.12 -16.00 0.91
CA ASP A 99 6.67 -17.34 1.15
C ASP A 99 5.79 -18.40 0.46
N THR A 100 6.34 -19.02 -0.59
CA THR A 100 5.66 -20.04 -1.40
C THR A 100 5.77 -21.45 -0.81
N SER A 101 6.46 -21.65 0.33
CA SER A 101 6.54 -22.96 0.99
C SER A 101 5.19 -23.49 1.47
N LYS A 102 4.24 -22.59 1.75
CA LYS A 102 2.87 -22.89 2.18
C LYS A 102 1.82 -22.54 1.13
N PHE A 103 2.25 -22.02 -0.01
CA PHE A 103 1.37 -21.46 -1.04
C PHE A 103 1.96 -21.67 -2.43
N ASN A 104 1.24 -22.41 -3.27
CA ASN A 104 1.59 -22.56 -4.67
C ASN A 104 0.74 -21.61 -5.54
N PRO A 105 1.32 -20.54 -6.11
CA PRO A 105 0.57 -19.61 -6.96
C PRO A 105 0.00 -20.27 -8.22
N SER A 106 0.61 -21.34 -8.72
CA SER A 106 0.08 -22.09 -9.87
C SER A 106 -1.23 -22.79 -9.53
N GLU A 107 -1.31 -23.41 -8.34
CA GLU A 107 -2.52 -24.12 -7.88
C GLU A 107 -3.66 -23.15 -7.55
N ALA A 108 -3.34 -21.93 -7.11
CA ALA A 108 -4.33 -20.88 -6.88
C ALA A 108 -4.91 -20.30 -8.19
N GLY A 109 -4.35 -20.63 -9.36
CA GLY A 109 -4.82 -20.15 -10.67
C GLY A 109 -3.88 -19.14 -11.35
N GLY A 110 -2.72 -18.86 -10.74
CA GLY A 110 -1.57 -18.27 -11.40
C GLY A 110 -1.68 -16.81 -11.80
N HIS A 111 -2.75 -16.10 -11.44
CA HIS A 111 -2.93 -14.68 -11.76
C HIS A 111 -3.01 -13.82 -10.50
N MET A 112 -2.41 -12.64 -10.56
CA MET A 112 -2.29 -11.72 -9.44
C MET A 112 -2.89 -10.35 -9.78
N ILE A 113 -3.56 -9.74 -8.81
CA ILE A 113 -4.04 -8.36 -8.85
C ILE A 113 -3.60 -7.62 -7.59
N GLY A 114 -3.04 -6.42 -7.76
CA GLY A 114 -2.89 -5.44 -6.68
C GLY A 114 -4.12 -4.54 -6.60
N PHE A 115 -4.60 -4.25 -5.39
CA PHE A 115 -5.79 -3.42 -5.18
C PHE A 115 -5.72 -2.59 -3.90
N ALA A 116 -6.45 -1.48 -3.87
CA ALA A 116 -6.64 -0.65 -2.68
C ALA A 116 -7.90 0.23 -2.82
N GLY A 117 -8.55 0.54 -1.71
CA GLY A 117 -9.77 1.36 -1.65
C GLY A 117 -11.05 0.59 -1.99
N SER A 118 -12.20 1.25 -1.82
CA SER A 118 -13.52 0.69 -2.10
C SER A 118 -14.31 1.51 -3.11
N LYS A 119 -14.57 2.78 -2.79
CA LYS A 119 -15.29 3.72 -3.64
C LYS A 119 -14.40 4.24 -4.75
N PHE A 120 -13.14 4.53 -4.40
CA PHE A 120 -12.10 4.93 -5.36
C PHE A 120 -11.10 3.79 -5.54
N ALA A 121 -11.63 2.57 -5.74
CA ALA A 121 -10.83 1.36 -5.80
C ALA A 121 -9.81 1.41 -6.96
N ALA A 122 -8.54 1.53 -6.62
CA ALA A 122 -7.44 1.28 -7.52
C ALA A 122 -7.24 -0.23 -7.64
N ARG A 123 -7.08 -0.71 -8.88
CA ARG A 123 -6.79 -2.12 -9.15
C ARG A 123 -5.92 -2.25 -10.40
N SER A 124 -4.95 -3.14 -10.36
CA SER A 124 -4.22 -3.54 -11.56
C SER A 124 -5.06 -4.49 -12.41
N TYR A 125 -4.70 -4.66 -13.68
CA TYR A 125 -5.19 -5.80 -14.45
C TYR A 125 -4.59 -7.12 -13.88
N PRO A 126 -5.28 -8.27 -14.02
CA PRO A 126 -4.72 -9.55 -13.64
C PRO A 126 -3.49 -9.89 -14.47
N VAL A 127 -2.36 -10.08 -13.80
CA VAL A 127 -1.08 -10.45 -14.41
C VAL A 127 -0.77 -11.90 -14.09
N LYS A 128 -0.35 -12.67 -15.09
CA LYS A 128 0.06 -14.06 -14.90
C LYS A 128 1.39 -14.09 -14.14
N VAL A 129 1.41 -14.72 -12.98
CA VAL A 129 2.58 -14.85 -12.10
C VAL A 129 3.07 -16.29 -11.98
N ALA A 130 2.27 -17.29 -12.36
CA ALA A 130 2.71 -18.68 -12.39
C ALA A 130 1.95 -19.53 -13.42
N ASP A 131 2.59 -20.57 -13.94
CA ASP A 131 2.00 -21.48 -14.94
C ASP A 131 2.36 -22.97 -14.80
N GLY A 132 2.74 -23.39 -13.59
CA GLY A 132 3.14 -24.77 -13.28
C GLY A 132 4.62 -25.05 -13.56
N ASN A 133 5.19 -24.43 -14.59
CA ASN A 133 6.63 -24.55 -14.88
C ASN A 133 7.42 -23.32 -14.42
N HIS A 134 6.82 -22.14 -14.49
CA HIS A 134 7.48 -20.89 -14.11
C HIS A 134 6.69 -20.19 -13.02
N THR A 135 7.40 -19.52 -12.11
CA THR A 135 6.83 -18.63 -11.10
C THR A 135 7.63 -17.34 -11.06
N ILE A 136 6.93 -16.21 -11.20
CA ILE A 136 7.49 -14.88 -11.01
C ILE A 136 7.66 -14.66 -9.51
N THR A 137 8.90 -14.46 -9.08
CA THR A 137 9.26 -14.30 -7.66
C THR A 137 9.42 -12.85 -7.23
N SER A 138 9.42 -11.90 -8.19
CA SER A 138 9.58 -10.48 -7.91
C SER A 138 8.73 -9.65 -8.88
N PHE A 139 8.05 -8.64 -8.33
CA PHE A 139 7.28 -7.67 -9.08
C PHE A 139 7.27 -6.33 -8.33
N THR A 140 7.19 -5.23 -9.08
CA THR A 140 7.13 -3.88 -8.54
C THR A 140 5.74 -3.31 -8.76
N LEU A 141 5.07 -2.94 -7.67
CA LEU A 141 3.80 -2.20 -7.74
C LEU A 141 4.10 -0.71 -7.79
N VAL A 142 3.66 -0.06 -8.87
CA VAL A 142 3.81 1.39 -9.05
C VAL A 142 2.44 2.02 -8.96
N MET A 143 2.23 2.87 -7.96
CA MET A 143 1.03 3.71 -7.87
C MET A 143 1.28 4.97 -8.69
N ILE A 144 0.53 5.14 -9.77
CA ILE A 144 0.55 6.37 -10.58
C ILE A 144 -0.72 7.14 -10.24
N LYS A 145 -0.57 8.32 -9.65
CA LYS A 145 -1.66 9.29 -9.53
C LYS A 145 -1.81 9.98 -10.90
N PRO A 146 -2.94 9.84 -11.61
CA PRO A 146 -3.20 10.65 -12.79
C PRO A 146 -3.42 12.13 -12.43
#